data_AF-X0T8R7-F1
#
_entry.id   AF-X0T8R7-F1
#
_cell.length_a   1.000
_cell.length_b   1.000
_cell.length_c   1.000
_cell.angle_alpha   90.00
_cell.angle_beta   90.00
_cell.angle_gamma   90.00
#
_symmetry.space_group_name_H-M   'P 1'
#
loop_
_entity.id
_entity.type
_entity.pdbx_description
1 polymer ?
#
loop_
_entity_poly.entity_id
_entity_poly.type
_entity_poly.pdbx_seq_one_letter_code
_entity_poly.pdbx_strand_id
1 'polypeptide(L)'
;MRRRMRWRWLPPARDSGQAMPRFIVATALAALGLVMLATAVSVYAIWTNSFDNTANDFASDTLEPPTGLGATGGASVDLNWTATADTYASGHRVLRGTDSGGPYSQIAEVTPRTTTTYPDSPADGTYYYVARAFYQNWESVNGNEASATVGDVALDVEKGSFTRQAGLGNQTVTLTDSTLTPKVILFWGTNKTSEGVTANQTNFYGFMVNATEQRAYGSALDDQQRDIDIRGDAKAIVIMNDGSISGDADFVSFTAGSFTIDWTTNDDTPNIIHYTAIGGAALASVKVGDFSMPTDPFVGEFAEDGVGFQPDIVLFLGDRLGEGDYPLTTTKSGLAFGAAVSSDKQWAISMAGKGDKAGSGQNTSQVIQFQTNETTISAQADFVAMEADGFRINVTNPPAKATKIAYLAMAGTDLNVDVGSFDQPTSTGIQEITTGVNTEYAHLMSFNKVA
;
A
#
# COMPACT_ATOMS: atom_id res chain seq x y z
N MET A 1 46.60 144.43 -58.76
CA MET A 1 46.58 143.49 -59.90
C MET A 1 47.85 142.64 -59.92
N ARG A 2 47.97 141.63 -60.82
CA ARG A 2 49.05 140.61 -60.94
C ARG A 2 50.51 141.11 -60.79
N ARG A 3 51.40 140.34 -60.11
CA ARG A 3 52.69 139.78 -60.67
C ARG A 3 53.63 138.99 -59.69
N ARG A 4 54.02 137.78 -60.11
CA ARG A 4 55.37 137.13 -60.27
C ARG A 4 56.58 137.24 -59.27
N MET A 5 57.19 136.05 -59.03
CA MET A 5 58.64 135.64 -59.21
C MET A 5 59.71 135.58 -58.06
N ARG A 6 60.19 134.34 -57.75
CA ARG A 6 61.56 133.72 -57.92
C ARG A 6 62.85 134.33 -57.25
N TRP A 7 63.95 133.60 -56.93
CA TRP A 7 64.33 132.15 -56.84
C TRP A 7 65.77 131.89 -56.30
N ARG A 8 66.07 130.68 -55.75
CA ARG A 8 67.39 129.95 -55.72
C ARG A 8 68.54 130.56 -54.84
N TRP A 9 69.54 129.86 -54.28
CA TRP A 9 69.99 128.43 -54.24
C TRP A 9 70.19 127.94 -52.76
N LEU A 10 71.11 127.08 -52.25
CA LEU A 10 72.32 126.33 -52.68
C LEU A 10 72.36 124.88 -52.04
N PRO A 11 73.06 123.89 -52.63
CA PRO A 11 73.46 122.58 -52.04
C PRO A 11 74.99 122.56 -51.70
N PRO A 12 75.71 121.45 -51.37
CA PRO A 12 75.41 119.99 -51.29
C PRO A 12 75.83 119.38 -49.89
N ALA A 13 76.23 118.12 -49.61
CA ALA A 13 76.57 116.91 -50.39
C ALA A 13 76.47 115.55 -49.61
N ARG A 14 75.97 114.52 -50.31
CA ARG A 14 76.40 113.09 -50.51
C ARG A 14 77.14 112.28 -49.43
N ASP A 15 76.91 110.97 -49.25
CA ASP A 15 75.93 109.93 -49.68
C ASP A 15 76.28 108.67 -48.83
N SER A 16 75.46 107.65 -48.50
CA SER A 16 74.02 107.32 -48.52
C SER A 16 73.80 106.20 -47.45
N GLY A 17 72.74 105.38 -47.30
CA GLY A 17 71.53 105.07 -48.10
C GLY A 17 70.68 103.94 -47.48
N GLN A 18 69.83 103.28 -48.28
CA GLN A 18 68.98 102.08 -48.03
C GLN A 18 68.48 101.70 -46.60
N ALA A 19 67.31 102.26 -46.26
CA ALA A 19 66.09 101.59 -45.75
C ALA A 19 66.08 100.67 -44.49
N MET A 20 65.24 101.09 -43.53
CA MET A 20 64.52 100.30 -42.49
C MET A 20 63.46 99.34 -43.13
N PRO A 21 62.75 98.39 -42.42
CA PRO A 21 62.36 98.46 -40.99
C PRO A 21 62.12 97.18 -40.13
N ARG A 22 62.02 97.42 -38.81
CA ARG A 22 61.14 96.76 -37.80
C ARG A 22 60.96 95.22 -37.85
N PHE A 23 61.64 94.46 -36.96
CA PHE A 23 61.12 93.16 -36.48
C PHE A 23 61.71 92.61 -35.14
N ILE A 24 61.94 93.44 -34.11
CA ILE A 24 62.45 92.97 -32.80
C ILE A 24 61.59 93.46 -31.62
N VAL A 25 60.42 92.83 -31.44
CA VAL A 25 59.63 92.86 -30.16
C VAL A 25 58.85 91.54 -30.00
N ALA A 26 58.26 91.02 -31.09
CA ALA A 26 57.33 89.89 -31.05
C ALA A 26 57.91 88.56 -30.53
N THR A 27 59.22 88.34 -30.64
CA THR A 27 59.88 87.06 -30.32
C THR A 27 60.03 86.79 -28.82
N ALA A 28 60.09 87.82 -27.97
CA ALA A 28 60.26 87.64 -26.52
C ALA A 28 58.97 87.16 -25.82
N LEU A 29 57.81 87.67 -26.24
CA LEU A 29 56.50 87.27 -25.70
C LEU A 29 56.03 85.92 -26.25
N ALA A 30 56.37 85.58 -27.50
CA ALA A 30 56.07 84.26 -28.07
C ALA A 30 56.75 83.12 -27.30
N ALA A 31 58.01 83.29 -26.88
CA ALA A 31 58.75 82.26 -26.13
C ALA A 31 58.15 81.99 -24.74
N LEU A 32 57.80 83.05 -23.99
CA LEU A 32 57.12 82.91 -22.69
C LEU A 32 55.70 82.32 -22.83
N GLY A 33 54.97 82.70 -23.88
CA GLY A 33 53.67 82.12 -24.19
C GLY A 33 53.76 80.62 -24.50
N LEU A 34 54.72 80.19 -25.31
CA LEU A 34 54.84 78.79 -25.71
C LEU A 34 55.35 77.88 -24.58
N VAL A 35 56.20 78.38 -23.67
CA VAL A 35 56.64 77.63 -22.49
C VAL A 35 55.51 77.49 -21.46
N MET A 36 54.63 78.49 -21.31
CA MET A 36 53.41 78.37 -20.50
C MET A 36 52.34 77.47 -21.15
N LEU A 37 52.34 77.31 -22.47
CA LEU A 37 51.41 76.41 -23.16
C LEU A 37 51.82 74.93 -23.12
N ALA A 38 53.01 74.62 -22.57
CA ALA A 38 53.51 73.25 -22.39
C ALA A 38 53.22 72.66 -20.99
N THR A 39 52.71 73.45 -20.04
CA THR A 39 52.46 73.03 -18.64
C THR A 39 51.00 73.07 -18.22
N ALA A 40 50.10 73.59 -19.08
CA ALA A 40 48.65 73.55 -18.89
C ALA A 40 48.06 72.15 -19.18
N VAL A 41 48.59 71.10 -18.54
CA VAL A 41 47.90 69.81 -18.45
C VAL A 41 46.70 70.03 -17.54
N SER A 42 45.53 70.20 -18.14
CA SER A 42 44.26 70.16 -17.42
C SER A 42 44.06 68.76 -16.85
N VAL A 43 44.57 68.53 -15.64
CA VAL A 43 44.31 67.33 -14.85
C VAL A 43 42.84 67.38 -14.43
N TYR A 44 41.97 66.91 -15.32
CA TYR A 44 40.67 66.40 -14.89
C TYR A 44 40.94 65.28 -13.89
N ALA A 45 40.55 65.50 -12.64
CA ALA A 45 40.51 64.44 -11.64
C ALA A 45 39.35 63.49 -11.98
N ILE A 46 39.54 62.69 -13.04
CA ILE A 46 38.68 61.55 -13.33
C ILE A 46 38.95 60.54 -12.22
N TRP A 47 37.96 60.34 -11.35
CA TRP A 47 38.00 59.33 -10.30
C TRP A 47 37.85 57.94 -10.94
N THR A 48 38.95 57.40 -11.45
CA THR A 48 39.01 56.04 -12.03
C THR A 48 39.05 54.93 -10.97
N ASN A 49 39.18 55.28 -9.69
CA ASN A 49 39.20 54.33 -8.59
C ASN A 49 37.76 53.89 -8.23
N SER A 50 37.24 52.93 -8.96
CA SER A 50 36.35 51.94 -8.36
C SER A 50 37.15 51.12 -7.34
N PHE A 51 36.60 50.94 -6.14
CA PHE A 51 37.04 49.90 -5.22
C PHE A 51 35.86 48.96 -4.99
N ASP A 52 36.11 47.66 -5.04
CA ASP A 52 35.08 46.66 -4.78
C ASP A 52 34.78 46.65 -3.29
N ASN A 53 33.70 47.34 -2.91
CA ASN A 53 33.22 47.33 -1.53
C ASN A 53 32.57 45.97 -1.24
N THR A 54 33.37 45.00 -0.82
CA THR A 54 32.95 43.62 -0.55
C THR A 54 31.89 43.52 0.55
N ALA A 55 31.72 44.55 1.39
CA ALA A 55 30.63 44.66 2.36
C ALA A 55 29.29 45.11 1.74
N ASN A 56 29.24 45.28 0.42
CA ASN A 56 28.10 45.76 -0.36
C ASN A 56 27.94 44.91 -1.65
N ASP A 57 28.46 43.68 -1.63
CA ASP A 57 28.36 42.68 -2.68
C ASP A 57 27.11 41.82 -2.42
N PHE A 58 26.07 41.99 -3.24
CA PHE A 58 24.75 41.41 -2.98
C PHE A 58 24.59 40.08 -3.70
N ALA A 59 25.01 38.99 -3.06
CA ALA A 59 24.73 37.65 -3.52
C ALA A 59 23.21 37.36 -3.45
N SER A 60 22.58 37.18 -4.61
CA SER A 60 21.27 36.52 -4.72
C SER A 60 21.48 35.02 -4.84
N ASP A 61 20.74 34.25 -4.05
CA ASP A 61 20.69 32.79 -4.15
C ASP A 61 19.22 32.35 -4.40
N THR A 62 18.99 31.12 -4.82
CA THR A 62 17.65 30.58 -5.11
C THR A 62 17.40 29.31 -4.32
N LEU A 63 16.59 29.42 -3.27
CA LEU A 63 16.28 28.32 -2.37
C LEU A 63 15.68 27.11 -3.13
N GLU A 64 16.36 25.97 -3.07
CA GLU A 64 15.94 24.74 -3.75
C GLU A 64 14.71 24.11 -3.07
N PRO A 65 13.80 23.49 -3.84
CA PRO A 65 12.64 22.80 -3.28
C PRO A 65 13.01 21.47 -2.61
N PRO A 66 12.16 20.96 -1.71
CA PRO A 66 12.13 19.55 -1.32
C PRO A 66 11.83 18.67 -2.53
N THR A 67 12.31 17.43 -2.52
CA THR A 67 12.16 16.49 -3.64
C THR A 67 11.69 15.12 -3.16
N GLY A 68 11.11 14.32 -4.05
CA GLY A 68 10.63 12.97 -3.71
C GLY A 68 9.52 13.00 -2.66
N LEU A 69 8.61 13.97 -2.71
CA LEU A 69 7.41 13.98 -1.88
C LEU A 69 6.53 12.79 -2.25
N GLY A 70 6.25 11.94 -1.28
CA GLY A 70 5.23 10.88 -1.31
C GLY A 70 4.12 11.17 -0.33
N ALA A 71 2.93 10.63 -0.60
CA ALA A 71 1.74 10.75 0.22
C ALA A 71 1.03 9.39 0.29
N THR A 72 0.91 8.84 1.49
CA THR A 72 0.19 7.58 1.76
C THR A 72 -1.17 7.92 2.36
N GLY A 73 -2.26 7.47 1.73
CA GLY A 73 -3.64 7.70 2.21
C GLY A 73 -4.18 6.55 3.07
N GLY A 74 -5.32 6.79 3.70
CA GLY A 74 -5.98 5.92 4.69
C GLY A 74 -6.98 6.73 5.51
N ALA A 75 -7.10 6.45 6.81
CA ALA A 75 -7.85 7.30 7.75
C ALA A 75 -7.20 8.70 7.95
N SER A 76 -5.96 8.87 7.50
CA SER A 76 -5.21 10.12 7.42
C SER A 76 -4.22 10.06 6.24
N VAL A 77 -3.49 11.15 5.98
CA VAL A 77 -2.37 11.16 5.02
C VAL A 77 -1.04 11.27 5.74
N ASP A 78 -0.16 10.27 5.54
CA ASP A 78 1.24 10.38 5.92
C ASP A 78 2.08 10.90 4.74
N LEU A 79 2.65 12.09 4.91
CA LEU A 79 3.57 12.70 3.95
C LEU A 79 5.02 12.43 4.34
N ASN A 80 5.84 12.09 3.36
CA ASN A 80 7.30 11.95 3.51
C ASN A 80 8.03 12.55 2.30
N TRP A 81 9.22 13.12 2.48
CA TRP A 81 10.00 13.70 1.39
C TRP A 81 11.52 13.69 1.67
N THR A 82 12.31 14.10 0.68
CA THR A 82 13.73 14.45 0.82
C THR A 82 13.87 15.96 1.04
N ALA A 83 14.61 16.38 2.07
CA ALA A 83 14.86 17.79 2.37
C ALA A 83 15.53 18.52 1.19
N THR A 84 15.29 19.82 1.07
CA THR A 84 16.08 20.71 0.20
C THR A 84 17.58 20.55 0.43
N ALA A 85 18.42 20.67 -0.61
CA ALA A 85 19.87 20.62 -0.45
C ALA A 85 20.42 21.78 0.41
N ASP A 86 19.72 22.92 0.43
CA ASP A 86 20.16 24.13 1.12
C ASP A 86 20.23 23.98 2.63
N THR A 87 21.45 23.76 3.12
CA THR A 87 21.74 23.56 4.54
C THR A 87 21.34 24.75 5.44
N TYR A 88 21.14 25.94 4.86
CA TYR A 88 20.69 27.13 5.58
C TYR A 88 19.16 27.25 5.69
N ALA A 89 18.37 26.42 5.01
CA ALA A 89 16.92 26.46 5.09
C ALA A 89 16.43 26.24 6.53
N SER A 90 15.44 27.03 6.96
CA SER A 90 14.85 26.91 8.30
C SER A 90 14.01 25.62 8.42
N GLY A 91 13.32 25.26 7.35
CA GLY A 91 12.45 24.09 7.29
C GLY A 91 11.66 24.03 5.99
N HIS A 92 10.51 23.37 6.07
CA HIS A 92 9.60 23.14 4.97
C HIS A 92 8.21 23.72 5.27
N ARG A 93 7.47 24.12 4.25
CA ARG A 93 6.04 24.46 4.32
C ARG A 93 5.28 23.45 3.48
N VAL A 94 4.31 22.80 4.10
CA VAL A 94 3.45 21.78 3.46
C VAL A 94 2.18 22.47 3.00
N LEU A 95 1.78 22.24 1.75
CA LEU A 95 0.56 22.80 1.17
C LEU A 95 -0.32 21.69 0.59
N ARG A 96 -1.64 21.90 0.68
CA ARG A 96 -2.69 20.98 0.22
C ARG A 96 -3.65 21.68 -0.74
N GLY A 97 -4.11 20.96 -1.75
CA GLY A 97 -5.16 21.34 -2.69
C GLY A 97 -6.17 20.21 -2.87
N THR A 98 -7.35 20.52 -3.41
CA THR A 98 -8.41 19.55 -3.78
C THR A 98 -8.31 19.08 -5.23
N ASP A 99 -7.43 19.71 -6.02
CA ASP A 99 -7.34 19.57 -7.47
C ASP A 99 -5.87 19.43 -7.87
N SER A 100 -5.57 18.58 -8.86
CA SER A 100 -4.20 18.41 -9.39
C SER A 100 -3.70 19.69 -10.06
N GLY A 101 -2.47 20.09 -9.78
CA GLY A 101 -1.93 21.42 -10.12
C GLY A 101 -2.38 22.55 -9.18
N GLY A 102 -3.25 22.27 -8.20
CA GLY A 102 -3.75 23.24 -7.22
C GLY A 102 -5.03 23.99 -7.65
N PRO A 103 -5.42 25.06 -6.93
CA PRO A 103 -4.59 25.88 -6.03
C PRO A 103 -4.22 25.20 -4.70
N TYR A 104 -3.06 25.59 -4.17
CA TYR A 104 -2.47 25.06 -2.95
C TYR A 104 -2.57 26.04 -1.79
N SER A 105 -3.06 25.57 -0.64
CA SER A 105 -3.10 26.31 0.63
C SER A 105 -2.12 25.70 1.63
N GLN A 106 -1.33 26.51 2.32
CA GLN A 106 -0.41 26.01 3.35
C GLN A 106 -1.20 25.46 4.55
N ILE A 107 -0.90 24.21 4.92
CA ILE A 107 -1.46 23.53 6.08
C ILE A 107 -0.48 23.47 7.27
N ALA A 108 0.84 23.46 7.01
CA ALA A 108 1.85 23.37 8.06
C ALA A 108 3.16 24.07 7.72
N GLU A 109 3.91 24.40 8.77
CA GLU A 109 5.32 24.78 8.72
C GLU A 109 6.11 23.78 9.60
N VAL A 110 7.06 23.07 8.99
CA VAL A 110 7.76 21.92 9.54
C VAL A 110 9.22 22.29 9.72
N THR A 111 9.71 22.21 10.96
CA THR A 111 11.09 22.58 11.33
C THR A 111 11.70 21.54 12.29
N PRO A 112 13.03 21.47 12.41
CA PRO A 112 14.04 22.04 11.52
C PRO A 112 14.03 21.39 10.11
N ARG A 113 14.89 21.85 9.19
CA ARG A 113 15.11 21.24 7.85
C ARG A 113 15.28 19.71 7.84
N THR A 114 15.78 19.09 8.91
CA THR A 114 15.94 17.63 8.98
C THR A 114 14.63 16.87 9.25
N THR A 115 13.54 17.57 9.57
CA THR A 115 12.21 16.98 9.67
C THR A 115 11.58 16.94 8.27
N THR A 116 11.39 15.73 7.74
CA THR A 116 10.91 15.49 6.36
C THR A 116 9.68 14.60 6.28
N THR A 117 8.86 14.63 7.34
CA THR A 117 7.57 13.96 7.43
C THR A 117 6.51 14.89 8.00
N TYR A 118 5.24 14.66 7.65
CA TYR A 118 4.10 15.36 8.23
C TYR A 118 2.81 14.52 8.12
N PRO A 119 2.14 14.19 9.23
CA PRO A 119 0.81 13.59 9.20
C PRO A 119 -0.26 14.69 9.03
N ASP A 120 -1.22 14.46 8.13
CA ASP A 120 -2.35 15.34 7.87
C ASP A 120 -3.68 14.60 8.01
N SER A 121 -4.68 15.22 8.64
CA SER A 121 -5.99 14.61 8.90
C SER A 121 -7.12 15.52 8.38
N PRO A 122 -7.30 15.64 7.05
CA PRO A 122 -8.49 16.24 6.48
C PRO A 122 -9.72 15.34 6.69
N ALA A 123 -10.89 15.83 6.28
CA ALA A 123 -12.07 14.98 6.10
C ALA A 123 -11.93 14.15 4.81
N ASP A 124 -12.83 13.18 4.61
CA ASP A 124 -12.91 12.31 3.43
C ASP A 124 -12.82 13.08 2.10
N GLY A 125 -11.93 12.62 1.21
CA GLY A 125 -11.67 13.22 -0.09
C GLY A 125 -10.27 12.91 -0.63
N THR A 126 -10.09 13.12 -1.93
CA THR A 126 -8.76 13.09 -2.56
C THR A 126 -8.10 14.46 -2.44
N TYR A 127 -6.83 14.46 -2.04
CA TYR A 127 -6.03 15.65 -1.83
C TYR A 127 -4.69 15.57 -2.55
N TYR A 128 -4.24 16.73 -3.01
CA TYR A 128 -2.97 16.93 -3.69
C TYR A 128 -2.06 17.74 -2.78
N TYR A 129 -0.79 17.37 -2.74
CA TYR A 129 0.20 17.88 -1.81
C TYR A 129 1.46 18.34 -2.52
N VAL A 130 2.02 19.46 -2.05
CA VAL A 130 3.33 19.97 -2.45
C VAL A 130 4.05 20.48 -1.21
N ALA A 131 5.38 20.35 -1.22
CA ALA A 131 6.25 20.91 -0.20
C ALA A 131 7.15 21.99 -0.82
N ARG A 132 7.42 23.06 -0.06
CA ARG A 132 8.40 24.10 -0.40
C ARG A 132 9.35 24.31 0.77
N ALA A 133 10.60 24.64 0.51
CA ALA A 133 11.55 25.06 1.54
C ALA A 133 11.29 26.53 1.91
N PHE A 134 11.70 26.93 3.12
CA PHE A 134 11.71 28.35 3.48
C PHE A 134 12.95 28.73 4.30
N TYR A 135 13.35 30.00 4.18
CA TYR A 135 14.37 30.63 5.01
C TYR A 135 13.99 32.11 5.23
N GLN A 136 13.66 32.47 6.46
CA GLN A 136 13.11 33.80 6.79
C GLN A 136 11.87 34.12 5.91
N ASN A 137 11.98 35.10 5.00
CA ASN A 137 10.94 35.51 4.05
C ASN A 137 11.12 34.90 2.65
N TRP A 138 12.15 34.08 2.43
CA TRP A 138 12.39 33.39 1.16
C TRP A 138 11.69 32.04 1.17
N GLU A 139 11.16 31.65 0.01
CA GLU A 139 10.52 30.36 -0.24
C GLU A 139 11.06 29.79 -1.55
N SER A 140 11.17 28.46 -1.63
CA SER A 140 11.44 27.79 -2.91
C SER A 140 10.18 27.81 -3.80
N VAL A 141 10.34 27.39 -5.05
CA VAL A 141 9.20 26.84 -5.82
C VAL A 141 8.61 25.62 -5.10
N ASN A 142 7.43 25.17 -5.51
CA ASN A 142 6.91 23.86 -5.08
C ASN A 142 7.84 22.74 -5.58
N GLY A 143 8.05 21.72 -4.76
CA GLY A 143 8.60 20.43 -5.17
C GLY A 143 7.63 19.65 -6.06
N ASN A 144 7.84 18.34 -6.21
CA ASN A 144 6.90 17.50 -6.93
C ASN A 144 5.54 17.45 -6.22
N GLU A 145 4.49 17.29 -7.02
CA GLU A 145 3.14 16.96 -6.54
C GLU A 145 3.08 15.49 -6.10
N ALA A 146 2.29 15.22 -5.06
CA ALA A 146 1.87 13.89 -4.64
C ALA A 146 0.36 13.94 -4.33
N SER A 147 -0.34 12.81 -4.43
CA SER A 147 -1.78 12.74 -4.14
C SER A 147 -2.11 11.56 -3.23
N ALA A 148 -3.02 11.76 -2.29
CA ALA A 148 -3.56 10.71 -1.43
C ALA A 148 -5.06 10.91 -1.24
N THR A 149 -5.79 9.82 -0.98
CA THR A 149 -7.20 9.87 -0.61
C THR A 149 -7.33 9.57 0.87
N VAL A 150 -8.10 10.39 1.57
CA VAL A 150 -8.63 10.08 2.89
C VAL A 150 -10.06 9.61 2.74
N GLY A 151 -10.45 8.64 3.54
CA GLY A 151 -11.82 8.19 3.65
C GLY A 151 -11.97 7.20 4.80
N ASP A 152 -13.20 6.85 5.13
CA ASP A 152 -13.45 5.73 6.04
C ASP A 152 -12.80 4.44 5.48
N VAL A 153 -11.76 3.95 6.15
CA VAL A 153 -11.08 2.70 5.81
C VAL A 153 -11.87 1.54 6.42
N ALA A 154 -13.12 1.42 5.97
CA ALA A 154 -14.07 0.45 6.46
C ALA A 154 -13.74 -0.97 5.98
N LEU A 155 -14.03 -1.97 6.81
CA LEU A 155 -14.06 -3.38 6.45
C LEU A 155 -15.52 -3.81 6.32
N ASP A 156 -16.08 -3.72 5.13
CA ASP A 156 -17.48 -4.10 4.90
C ASP A 156 -17.65 -5.63 5.06
N VAL A 157 -18.51 -6.07 5.99
CA VAL A 157 -18.79 -7.51 6.20
C VAL A 157 -20.29 -7.78 6.26
N GLU A 158 -20.79 -8.62 5.34
CA GLU A 158 -22.14 -9.19 5.42
C GLU A 158 -22.08 -10.70 5.58
N LYS A 159 -22.80 -11.23 6.58
CA LYS A 159 -23.03 -12.68 6.76
C LYS A 159 -24.49 -13.04 6.51
N GLY A 160 -24.72 -13.96 5.59
CA GLY A 160 -26.06 -14.34 5.11
C GLY A 160 -26.17 -15.83 4.80
N SER A 161 -27.27 -16.21 4.14
CA SER A 161 -27.50 -17.58 3.67
C SER A 161 -28.43 -17.57 2.46
N PHE A 162 -28.29 -18.54 1.57
CA PHE A 162 -29.16 -18.72 0.41
C PHE A 162 -29.50 -20.19 0.19
N THR A 163 -30.62 -20.45 -0.49
CA THR A 163 -30.98 -21.80 -0.95
C THR A 163 -30.37 -22.03 -2.34
N ARG A 164 -29.67 -23.15 -2.54
CA ARG A 164 -29.18 -23.56 -3.86
C ARG A 164 -30.34 -23.68 -4.86
N GLN A 165 -30.15 -23.16 -6.08
CA GLN A 165 -31.14 -23.28 -7.15
C GLN A 165 -31.27 -24.70 -7.71
N ALA A 166 -32.35 -25.00 -8.42
CA ALA A 166 -32.44 -26.17 -9.28
C ALA A 166 -31.84 -25.86 -10.67
N GLY A 167 -31.22 -26.87 -11.28
CA GLY A 167 -30.51 -26.76 -12.56
C GLY A 167 -29.04 -26.33 -12.41
N LEU A 168 -28.27 -26.57 -13.48
CA LEU A 168 -26.94 -26.02 -13.67
C LEU A 168 -27.01 -24.55 -14.11
N GLY A 169 -25.92 -23.81 -13.96
CA GLY A 169 -25.82 -22.41 -14.41
C GLY A 169 -25.66 -21.41 -13.26
N ASN A 170 -25.50 -20.14 -13.66
CA ASN A 170 -25.32 -19.00 -12.76
C ASN A 170 -26.45 -18.90 -11.71
N GLN A 171 -26.06 -18.76 -10.44
CA GLN A 171 -26.90 -18.27 -9.34
C GLN A 171 -26.29 -16.98 -8.79
N THR A 172 -27.02 -15.86 -8.92
CA THR A 172 -26.68 -14.60 -8.26
C THR A 172 -27.29 -14.55 -6.87
N VAL A 173 -26.48 -14.20 -5.86
CA VAL A 173 -26.89 -13.94 -4.49
C VAL A 173 -26.84 -12.44 -4.25
N THR A 174 -27.96 -11.86 -3.84
CA THR A 174 -28.07 -10.45 -3.47
C THR A 174 -27.75 -10.26 -2.00
N LEU A 175 -26.95 -9.24 -1.69
CA LEU A 175 -26.61 -8.81 -0.35
C LEU A 175 -27.64 -7.80 0.18
N THR A 176 -27.73 -7.68 1.49
CA THR A 176 -28.57 -6.70 2.19
C THR A 176 -27.95 -5.30 2.08
N ASP A 177 -26.62 -5.21 2.20
CA ASP A 177 -25.85 -4.02 1.87
C ASP A 177 -25.65 -3.93 0.35
N SER A 178 -26.34 -2.98 -0.29
CA SER A 178 -26.24 -2.73 -1.73
C SER A 178 -24.95 -2.01 -2.17
N THR A 179 -24.12 -1.56 -1.23
CA THR A 179 -22.86 -0.84 -1.47
C THR A 179 -21.64 -1.75 -1.36
N LEU A 180 -21.68 -2.73 -0.45
CA LEU A 180 -20.64 -3.76 -0.28
C LEU A 180 -20.34 -4.43 -1.63
N THR A 181 -19.11 -4.24 -2.11
CA THR A 181 -18.57 -4.98 -3.25
C THR A 181 -17.59 -6.03 -2.72
N PRO A 182 -17.89 -7.33 -2.80
CA PRO A 182 -17.03 -8.35 -2.22
C PRO A 182 -15.63 -8.38 -2.87
N LYS A 183 -14.62 -8.62 -2.03
CA LYS A 183 -13.27 -9.01 -2.43
C LYS A 183 -13.01 -10.50 -2.15
N VAL A 184 -13.73 -11.08 -1.19
CA VAL A 184 -13.75 -12.53 -0.93
C VAL A 184 -15.10 -12.96 -0.36
N ILE A 185 -15.52 -14.19 -0.67
CA ILE A 185 -16.59 -14.91 0.02
C ILE A 185 -16.00 -16.13 0.73
N LEU A 186 -16.38 -16.32 1.99
CA LEU A 186 -16.23 -17.58 2.70
C LEU A 186 -17.60 -18.30 2.67
N PHE A 187 -17.63 -19.54 2.20
CA PHE A 187 -18.82 -20.39 2.21
C PHE A 187 -18.68 -21.51 3.23
N TRP A 188 -19.80 -21.90 3.85
CA TRP A 188 -19.90 -23.15 4.59
C TRP A 188 -21.34 -23.69 4.57
N GLY A 189 -21.49 -24.98 4.87
CA GLY A 189 -22.82 -25.57 4.93
C GLY A 189 -22.81 -27.08 5.04
N THR A 190 -23.95 -27.66 4.71
CA THR A 190 -24.28 -29.08 4.82
C THR A 190 -25.20 -29.48 3.65
N ASN A 191 -25.60 -30.76 3.55
CA ASN A 191 -26.65 -31.17 2.60
C ASN A 191 -28.09 -30.85 3.10
N LYS A 192 -28.27 -30.08 4.16
CA LYS A 192 -29.59 -29.78 4.73
C LYS A 192 -30.39 -28.78 3.88
N THR A 193 -31.68 -29.05 3.71
CA THR A 193 -32.66 -28.19 3.01
C THR A 193 -33.54 -27.38 3.95
N SER A 194 -33.41 -27.61 5.27
CA SER A 194 -34.09 -26.91 6.35
C SER A 194 -33.19 -26.86 7.58
N GLU A 195 -33.51 -25.98 8.52
CA GLU A 195 -32.96 -26.05 9.88
C GLU A 195 -33.27 -27.41 10.54
N GLY A 196 -32.43 -27.83 11.48
CA GLY A 196 -32.55 -29.08 12.22
C GLY A 196 -31.44 -30.10 11.94
N VAL A 197 -31.52 -31.25 12.60
CA VAL A 197 -30.49 -32.31 12.57
C VAL A 197 -31.05 -33.63 12.01
N THR A 198 -30.19 -34.45 11.43
CA THR A 198 -30.48 -35.83 10.97
C THR A 198 -29.28 -36.74 11.24
N ALA A 199 -29.45 -38.05 11.06
CA ALA A 199 -28.32 -38.96 10.88
C ALA A 199 -27.53 -38.61 9.59
N ASN A 200 -26.32 -39.15 9.51
CA ASN A 200 -25.27 -38.85 8.53
C ASN A 200 -24.77 -37.38 8.62
N GLN A 201 -23.48 -37.18 8.32
CA GLN A 201 -22.84 -35.87 8.34
C GLN A 201 -22.40 -35.52 6.92
N THR A 202 -22.83 -34.37 6.43
CA THR A 202 -22.21 -33.69 5.28
C THR A 202 -21.85 -32.30 5.74
N ASN A 203 -20.60 -31.90 5.50
CA ASN A 203 -20.13 -30.56 5.77
C ASN A 203 -19.16 -30.14 4.65
N PHE A 204 -19.21 -28.88 4.26
CA PHE A 204 -18.24 -28.29 3.34
C PHE A 204 -17.90 -26.87 3.78
N TYR A 205 -16.71 -26.44 3.38
CA TYR A 205 -16.23 -25.07 3.53
C TYR A 205 -15.46 -24.68 2.25
N GLY A 206 -15.48 -23.41 1.89
CA GLY A 206 -14.74 -22.92 0.73
C GLY A 206 -14.45 -21.42 0.77
N PHE A 207 -13.43 -21.01 0.04
CA PHE A 207 -12.99 -19.63 -0.12
C PHE A 207 -13.02 -19.26 -1.62
N MET A 208 -13.44 -18.05 -1.95
CA MET A 208 -13.59 -17.59 -3.33
C MET A 208 -13.23 -16.11 -3.48
N VAL A 209 -12.24 -15.81 -4.32
CA VAL A 209 -11.81 -14.44 -4.70
C VAL A 209 -12.04 -14.19 -6.19
N ASN A 210 -11.71 -15.15 -7.04
CA ASN A 210 -11.90 -15.10 -8.50
C ASN A 210 -11.88 -16.52 -9.10
N ALA A 211 -12.02 -16.63 -10.42
CA ALA A 211 -12.07 -17.90 -11.15
C ALA A 211 -10.81 -18.79 -11.04
N THR A 212 -9.66 -18.24 -10.64
CA THR A 212 -8.41 -18.98 -10.39
C THR A 212 -8.12 -19.19 -8.91
N GLU A 213 -8.55 -18.25 -8.08
CA GLU A 213 -8.32 -18.21 -6.63
C GLU A 213 -9.64 -18.54 -5.90
N GLN A 214 -9.99 -19.82 -5.99
CA GLN A 214 -11.11 -20.45 -5.33
C GLN A 214 -10.71 -21.87 -4.88
N ARG A 215 -11.02 -22.25 -3.64
CA ARG A 215 -10.71 -23.57 -3.06
C ARG A 215 -11.83 -24.00 -2.13
N ALA A 216 -12.30 -25.23 -2.26
CA ALA A 216 -13.36 -25.78 -1.41
C ALA A 216 -13.08 -27.24 -1.05
N TYR A 217 -13.40 -27.59 0.20
CA TYR A 217 -13.24 -28.92 0.77
C TYR A 217 -14.60 -29.37 1.31
N GLY A 218 -15.10 -30.49 0.80
CA GLY A 218 -16.37 -31.11 1.21
C GLY A 218 -16.17 -32.55 1.67
N SER A 219 -16.81 -32.94 2.78
CA SER A 219 -16.73 -34.28 3.35
C SER A 219 -18.12 -34.87 3.65
N ALA A 220 -18.30 -36.15 3.33
CA ALA A 220 -19.52 -36.92 3.61
C ALA A 220 -19.22 -38.14 4.51
N LEU A 221 -20.17 -38.46 5.39
CA LEU A 221 -20.06 -39.40 6.50
C LEU A 221 -21.40 -40.11 6.73
N ASP A 222 -21.39 -41.43 6.69
CA ASP A 222 -22.60 -42.25 6.77
C ASP A 222 -22.54 -43.26 7.91
N ASP A 223 -23.62 -43.36 8.69
CA ASP A 223 -23.68 -44.29 9.82
C ASP A 223 -23.57 -45.76 9.36
N GLN A 224 -22.81 -46.56 10.11
CA GLN A 224 -22.65 -48.02 10.00
C GLN A 224 -22.01 -48.66 8.75
N GLN A 225 -21.63 -47.96 7.66
CA GLN A 225 -21.09 -48.64 6.45
C GLN A 225 -19.83 -48.08 5.76
N ARG A 226 -19.43 -46.82 5.95
CA ARG A 226 -18.34 -46.22 5.14
C ARG A 226 -17.29 -45.49 5.94
N ASP A 227 -16.12 -45.33 5.32
CA ASP A 227 -15.13 -44.33 5.73
C ASP A 227 -15.64 -42.92 5.34
N ILE A 228 -15.05 -41.85 5.88
CA ILE A 228 -15.31 -40.50 5.32
C ILE A 228 -14.84 -40.49 3.87
N ASP A 229 -15.68 -39.98 2.98
CA ASP A 229 -15.29 -39.56 1.63
C ASP A 229 -15.10 -38.04 1.64
N ILE A 230 -13.88 -37.57 1.35
CA ILE A 230 -13.56 -36.14 1.21
C ILE A 230 -13.05 -35.81 -0.19
N ARG A 231 -13.47 -34.64 -0.68
CA ARG A 231 -12.95 -33.98 -1.88
C ARG A 231 -12.47 -32.56 -1.55
N GLY A 232 -11.24 -32.26 -1.92
CA GLY A 232 -10.76 -30.89 -2.14
C GLY A 232 -10.79 -30.57 -3.62
N ASP A 233 -11.15 -29.34 -4.00
CA ASP A 233 -11.26 -28.93 -5.41
C ASP A 233 -10.92 -27.45 -5.61
N ALA A 234 -10.58 -27.09 -6.85
CA ALA A 234 -10.35 -25.70 -7.30
C ALA A 234 -11.67 -24.99 -7.61
N LYS A 235 -12.62 -25.08 -6.67
CA LYS A 235 -14.01 -24.63 -6.74
C LYS A 235 -14.32 -23.68 -5.59
N ALA A 236 -15.38 -22.89 -5.72
CA ALA A 236 -15.91 -22.06 -4.64
C ALA A 236 -16.70 -22.89 -3.61
N ILE A 237 -17.41 -23.92 -4.07
CA ILE A 237 -18.23 -24.83 -3.27
C ILE A 237 -18.04 -26.26 -3.77
N VAL A 238 -17.97 -27.23 -2.85
CA VAL A 238 -18.01 -28.68 -3.11
C VAL A 238 -18.90 -29.34 -2.06
N ILE A 239 -20.07 -29.83 -2.46
CA ILE A 239 -21.01 -30.54 -1.58
C ILE A 239 -20.90 -32.03 -1.89
N MET A 240 -20.36 -32.81 -0.95
CA MET A 240 -20.30 -34.27 -1.04
C MET A 240 -21.59 -34.89 -0.50
N ASN A 241 -22.05 -35.98 -1.10
CA ASN A 241 -23.15 -36.80 -0.60
C ASN A 241 -22.92 -38.25 -1.05
N ASP A 242 -23.03 -39.23 -0.13
CA ASP A 242 -22.92 -40.65 -0.46
C ASP A 242 -21.58 -41.05 -1.13
N GLY A 243 -20.49 -40.32 -0.88
CA GLY A 243 -19.19 -40.50 -1.57
C GLY A 243 -19.14 -39.95 -3.00
N SER A 244 -20.22 -39.30 -3.45
CA SER A 244 -20.35 -38.59 -4.72
C SER A 244 -20.43 -37.08 -4.51
N ILE A 245 -20.44 -36.29 -5.59
CA ILE A 245 -20.69 -34.85 -5.54
C ILE A 245 -22.20 -34.61 -5.76
N SER A 246 -22.90 -34.04 -4.78
CA SER A 246 -24.28 -33.57 -4.95
C SER A 246 -24.33 -32.17 -5.58
N GLY A 247 -23.24 -31.40 -5.49
CA GLY A 247 -23.00 -30.27 -6.38
C GLY A 247 -21.71 -29.52 -6.09
N ASP A 248 -21.26 -28.76 -7.08
CA ASP A 248 -20.08 -27.91 -7.01
C ASP A 248 -20.32 -26.61 -7.81
N ALA A 249 -19.60 -25.55 -7.44
CA ALA A 249 -19.77 -24.25 -8.07
C ALA A 249 -18.46 -23.49 -8.29
N ASP A 250 -18.40 -22.73 -9.38
CA ASP A 250 -17.32 -21.81 -9.76
C ASP A 250 -17.68 -20.34 -9.47
N PHE A 251 -16.67 -19.49 -9.30
CA PHE A 251 -16.80 -18.04 -9.35
C PHE A 251 -17.28 -17.54 -10.73
N VAL A 252 -18.22 -16.59 -10.74
CA VAL A 252 -18.58 -15.82 -11.95
C VAL A 252 -18.27 -14.33 -11.78
N SER A 253 -18.73 -13.69 -10.72
CA SER A 253 -18.51 -12.25 -10.51
C SER A 253 -18.74 -11.77 -9.08
N PHE A 254 -18.09 -10.65 -8.75
CA PHE A 254 -18.48 -9.73 -7.67
C PHE A 254 -19.00 -8.43 -8.26
N THR A 255 -19.94 -7.78 -7.57
CA THR A 255 -20.56 -6.51 -7.94
C THR A 255 -21.09 -5.86 -6.66
N ALA A 256 -21.28 -4.54 -6.64
CA ALA A 256 -21.92 -3.87 -5.50
C ALA A 256 -23.28 -4.53 -5.19
N GLY A 257 -23.46 -4.96 -3.94
CA GLY A 257 -24.67 -5.64 -3.46
C GLY A 257 -24.88 -7.07 -3.97
N SER A 258 -23.90 -7.73 -4.61
CA SER A 258 -24.09 -9.12 -5.06
C SER A 258 -22.80 -9.90 -5.39
N PHE A 259 -22.91 -11.22 -5.32
CA PHE A 259 -21.96 -12.14 -5.95
C PHE A 259 -22.70 -13.16 -6.84
N THR A 260 -22.02 -13.69 -7.85
CA THR A 260 -22.55 -14.76 -8.71
C THR A 260 -21.60 -15.93 -8.75
N ILE A 261 -22.16 -17.14 -8.61
CA ILE A 261 -21.49 -18.44 -8.78
C ILE A 261 -22.15 -19.21 -9.93
N ASP A 262 -21.45 -20.13 -10.58
CA ASP A 262 -22.00 -21.05 -11.59
C ASP A 262 -22.03 -22.48 -11.05
N TRP A 263 -23.20 -23.11 -11.00
CA TRP A 263 -23.33 -24.50 -10.54
C TRP A 263 -22.97 -25.46 -11.68
N THR A 264 -21.74 -25.97 -11.65
CA THR A 264 -21.20 -26.92 -12.64
C THR A 264 -21.60 -28.37 -12.39
N THR A 265 -21.90 -28.73 -11.14
CA THR A 265 -22.63 -29.96 -10.77
C THR A 265 -23.80 -29.60 -9.86
N ASN A 266 -24.98 -30.18 -10.08
CA ASN A 266 -26.16 -30.02 -9.24
C ASN A 266 -27.06 -31.26 -9.32
N ASP A 267 -27.60 -31.73 -8.18
CA ASP A 267 -28.59 -32.83 -8.09
C ASP A 267 -30.02 -32.31 -7.78
N ASP A 268 -30.25 -31.01 -7.97
CA ASP A 268 -31.49 -30.27 -7.71
C ASP A 268 -31.93 -30.21 -6.23
N THR A 269 -31.16 -30.74 -5.29
CA THR A 269 -31.48 -30.62 -3.86
C THR A 269 -31.33 -29.16 -3.39
N PRO A 270 -32.35 -28.52 -2.80
CA PRO A 270 -32.31 -27.11 -2.40
C PRO A 270 -31.57 -26.94 -1.06
N ASN A 271 -30.26 -27.20 -1.02
CA ASN A 271 -29.45 -27.09 0.20
C ASN A 271 -29.35 -25.62 0.67
N ILE A 272 -29.23 -25.41 1.99
CA ILE A 272 -28.94 -24.11 2.59
C ILE A 272 -27.42 -23.93 2.62
N ILE A 273 -26.97 -22.86 1.95
CA ILE A 273 -25.57 -22.43 1.88
C ILE A 273 -25.43 -21.18 2.75
N HIS A 274 -24.51 -21.20 3.72
CA HIS A 274 -24.15 -20.03 4.51
C HIS A 274 -22.96 -19.31 3.89
N TYR A 275 -22.86 -18.00 4.08
CA TYR A 275 -21.73 -17.22 3.60
C TYR A 275 -21.37 -16.05 4.51
N THR A 276 -20.11 -15.63 4.41
CA THR A 276 -19.64 -14.29 4.79
C THR A 276 -18.98 -13.64 3.59
N ALA A 277 -19.51 -12.51 3.15
CA ALA A 277 -18.92 -11.63 2.15
C ALA A 277 -18.08 -10.56 2.87
N ILE A 278 -16.85 -10.32 2.37
CA ILE A 278 -15.92 -9.34 2.93
C ILE A 278 -15.44 -8.42 1.81
N GLY A 279 -15.51 -7.11 2.03
CA GLY A 279 -15.20 -6.05 1.07
C GLY A 279 -14.48 -4.87 1.73
N GLY A 280 -14.95 -3.64 1.49
CA GLY A 280 -14.43 -2.43 2.11
C GLY A 280 -13.11 -1.90 1.54
N ALA A 281 -12.76 -0.69 1.96
CA ALA A 281 -11.48 -0.07 1.67
C ALA A 281 -10.32 -0.73 2.45
N ALA A 282 -10.57 -1.16 3.70
CA ALA A 282 -9.57 -1.75 4.59
C ALA A 282 -8.86 -2.96 3.99
N LEU A 283 -9.61 -3.85 3.35
CA LEU A 283 -9.10 -5.10 2.80
C LEU A 283 -8.33 -4.86 1.49
N ALA A 284 -7.10 -4.37 1.57
CA ALA A 284 -6.29 -3.98 0.43
C ALA A 284 -5.96 -5.16 -0.51
N SER A 285 -5.57 -6.30 0.06
CA SER A 285 -5.14 -7.50 -0.68
C SER A 285 -5.80 -8.76 -0.14
N VAL A 286 -6.20 -9.66 -1.05
CA VAL A 286 -6.72 -10.98 -0.71
C VAL A 286 -6.18 -12.01 -1.68
N LYS A 287 -5.93 -13.23 -1.20
CA LYS A 287 -5.58 -14.37 -2.02
C LYS A 287 -6.10 -15.68 -1.47
N VAL A 288 -6.63 -16.52 -2.36
CA VAL A 288 -6.91 -17.92 -2.10
C VAL A 288 -5.94 -18.78 -2.88
N GLY A 289 -5.07 -19.51 -2.18
CA GLY A 289 -4.03 -20.34 -2.77
C GLY A 289 -3.97 -21.72 -2.12
N ASP A 290 -2.95 -22.49 -2.46
CA ASP A 290 -2.62 -23.75 -1.81
C ASP A 290 -1.13 -24.09 -1.96
N PHE A 291 -0.56 -24.74 -0.94
CA PHE A 291 0.82 -25.23 -0.95
C PHE A 291 0.87 -26.73 -0.64
N SER A 292 1.95 -27.39 -1.05
CA SER A 292 2.22 -28.80 -0.71
C SER A 292 3.08 -28.86 0.54
N MET A 293 2.54 -29.36 1.65
CA MET A 293 3.27 -29.50 2.91
C MET A 293 4.47 -30.45 2.77
N PRO A 294 5.69 -30.08 3.23
CA PRO A 294 6.88 -30.93 3.18
C PRO A 294 6.69 -32.30 3.85
N THR A 295 7.29 -33.33 3.27
CA THR A 295 7.08 -34.73 3.66
C THR A 295 8.12 -35.27 4.63
N ASP A 296 7.77 -36.35 5.34
CA ASP A 296 8.71 -37.17 6.11
C ASP A 296 9.99 -37.46 5.29
N PRO A 297 11.21 -37.19 5.81
CA PRO A 297 11.58 -36.83 7.19
C PRO A 297 11.85 -35.32 7.43
N PHE A 298 11.18 -34.41 6.73
CA PHE A 298 11.35 -32.97 6.92
C PHE A 298 10.80 -32.47 8.27
N VAL A 299 11.62 -31.80 9.06
CA VAL A 299 11.22 -31.10 10.29
C VAL A 299 11.91 -29.75 10.32
N GLY A 300 11.16 -28.68 10.60
CA GLY A 300 11.67 -27.30 10.61
C GLY A 300 10.85 -26.33 9.77
N GLU A 301 11.42 -25.15 9.50
CA GLU A 301 10.71 -24.04 8.85
C GLU A 301 10.51 -24.24 7.34
N PHE A 302 9.28 -24.02 6.89
CA PHE A 302 8.86 -23.90 5.50
C PHE A 302 8.20 -22.55 5.27
N ALA A 303 8.47 -21.92 4.12
CA ALA A 303 7.88 -20.65 3.73
C ALA A 303 7.06 -20.81 2.44
N GLU A 304 5.87 -20.23 2.43
CA GLU A 304 5.02 -20.04 1.25
C GLU A 304 5.32 -18.64 0.70
N ASP A 305 6.42 -18.52 -0.06
CA ASP A 305 6.89 -17.28 -0.68
C ASP A 305 6.17 -17.03 -2.03
N GLY A 306 4.85 -17.21 -2.05
CA GLY A 306 4.03 -17.27 -3.27
C GLY A 306 2.74 -16.44 -3.23
N VAL A 307 2.52 -15.64 -2.19
CA VAL A 307 1.26 -14.93 -1.96
C VAL A 307 1.15 -13.65 -2.81
N GLY A 308 2.23 -12.89 -2.96
CA GLY A 308 2.28 -11.60 -3.67
C GLY A 308 2.17 -10.38 -2.74
N PHE A 309 2.04 -10.60 -1.43
CA PHE A 309 1.99 -9.57 -0.38
C PHE A 309 2.22 -10.21 1.00
N GLN A 310 2.59 -9.38 1.99
CA GLN A 310 2.61 -9.77 3.40
C GLN A 310 1.19 -9.78 3.97
N PRO A 311 0.66 -10.91 4.48
CA PRO A 311 -0.66 -10.98 5.11
C PRO A 311 -0.65 -10.39 6.53
N ASP A 312 -1.81 -9.92 6.97
CA ASP A 312 -2.10 -9.64 8.38
C ASP A 312 -2.76 -10.85 9.07
N ILE A 313 -3.50 -11.65 8.29
CA ILE A 313 -4.13 -12.90 8.73
C ILE A 313 -4.06 -13.96 7.62
N VAL A 314 -3.83 -15.21 8.01
CA VAL A 314 -3.97 -16.39 7.15
C VAL A 314 -4.93 -17.38 7.81
N LEU A 315 -5.94 -17.80 7.05
CA LEU A 315 -6.78 -18.95 7.36
C LEU A 315 -6.30 -20.16 6.55
N PHE A 316 -6.29 -21.33 7.17
CA PHE A 316 -5.90 -22.60 6.56
C PHE A 316 -7.12 -23.52 6.44
N LEU A 317 -7.23 -24.22 5.32
CA LEU A 317 -8.23 -25.23 5.05
C LEU A 317 -7.55 -26.47 4.46
N GLY A 318 -7.68 -27.62 5.11
CA GLY A 318 -6.99 -28.81 4.66
C GLY A 318 -7.49 -30.09 5.29
N ASP A 319 -6.93 -31.19 4.78
CA ASP A 319 -7.01 -32.53 5.34
C ASP A 319 -5.88 -33.34 4.67
N ARG A 320 -5.68 -34.60 5.07
CA ARG A 320 -4.69 -35.55 4.54
C ARG A 320 -5.00 -36.05 3.11
N LEU A 321 -5.47 -35.16 2.23
CA LEU A 321 -5.53 -35.36 0.78
C LEU A 321 -4.10 -35.55 0.23
N GLY A 322 -3.96 -36.40 -0.78
CA GLY A 322 -2.66 -36.69 -1.40
C GLY A 322 -2.19 -35.60 -2.37
N GLU A 323 -0.97 -35.75 -2.85
CA GLU A 323 -0.39 -34.89 -3.89
C GLU A 323 -1.07 -35.07 -5.25
N GLY A 324 -1.23 -33.96 -5.97
CA GLY A 324 -1.75 -33.89 -7.33
C GLY A 324 -2.35 -32.51 -7.62
N ASP A 325 -2.73 -32.26 -8.87
CA ASP A 325 -3.64 -31.16 -9.20
C ASP A 325 -5.05 -31.47 -8.70
N TYR A 326 -5.85 -30.44 -8.43
CA TYR A 326 -7.26 -30.62 -8.10
C TYR A 326 -8.05 -31.19 -9.32
N PRO A 327 -9.05 -32.05 -9.10
CA PRO A 327 -9.62 -32.45 -7.81
C PRO A 327 -8.83 -33.54 -7.07
N LEU A 328 -8.78 -33.42 -5.76
CA LEU A 328 -8.16 -34.40 -4.86
C LEU A 328 -9.23 -35.10 -4.03
N THR A 329 -9.24 -36.43 -4.02
CA THR A 329 -10.14 -37.23 -3.18
C THR A 329 -9.37 -38.24 -2.33
N THR A 330 -9.88 -38.52 -1.13
CA THR A 330 -9.38 -39.64 -0.31
C THR A 330 -10.44 -40.16 0.64
N THR A 331 -10.16 -41.32 1.25
CA THR A 331 -10.98 -41.88 2.31
C THR A 331 -10.25 -41.97 3.64
N LYS A 332 -10.99 -42.11 4.75
CA LYS A 332 -10.46 -42.26 6.14
C LYS A 332 -9.77 -40.99 6.63
N SER A 333 -10.41 -39.85 6.39
CA SER A 333 -9.78 -38.53 6.45
C SER A 333 -10.88 -37.48 6.59
N GLY A 334 -10.69 -36.46 7.43
CA GLY A 334 -11.79 -35.59 7.87
C GLY A 334 -11.64 -34.19 7.33
N LEU A 335 -11.82 -33.18 8.18
CA LEU A 335 -11.65 -31.78 7.78
C LEU A 335 -10.97 -31.01 8.89
N ALA A 336 -10.02 -30.15 8.52
CA ALA A 336 -9.24 -29.35 9.45
C ALA A 336 -9.13 -27.90 8.97
N PHE A 337 -9.05 -27.01 9.95
CA PHE A 337 -8.89 -25.58 9.75
C PHE A 337 -7.80 -25.07 10.68
N GLY A 338 -7.22 -23.95 10.31
CA GLY A 338 -6.46 -23.13 11.24
C GLY A 338 -6.60 -21.66 10.93
N ALA A 339 -6.11 -20.84 11.84
CA ALA A 339 -5.96 -19.41 11.66
C ALA A 339 -4.70 -18.93 12.38
N ALA A 340 -4.03 -17.92 11.84
CA ALA A 340 -3.00 -17.17 12.57
C ALA A 340 -2.93 -15.71 12.13
N VAL A 341 -2.62 -14.85 13.10
CA VAL A 341 -2.05 -13.50 12.87
C VAL A 341 -0.60 -13.42 13.37
N SER A 342 -0.22 -14.28 14.34
CA SER A 342 1.14 -14.38 14.87
C SER A 342 1.41 -15.77 15.46
N SER A 343 2.65 -16.05 15.85
CA SER A 343 3.04 -17.33 16.46
C SER A 343 2.47 -17.54 17.88
N ASP A 344 2.04 -16.48 18.57
CA ASP A 344 1.29 -16.55 19.84
C ASP A 344 -0.24 -16.45 19.65
N LYS A 345 -0.72 -15.98 18.49
CA LYS A 345 -2.14 -15.90 18.11
C LYS A 345 -2.45 -16.82 16.93
N GLN A 346 -2.51 -18.12 17.23
CA GLN A 346 -2.82 -19.19 16.28
C GLN A 346 -3.73 -20.27 16.88
N TRP A 347 -4.52 -20.94 16.04
CA TRP A 347 -5.20 -22.19 16.40
C TRP A 347 -5.35 -23.13 15.21
N ALA A 348 -5.52 -24.42 15.53
CA ALA A 348 -5.88 -25.48 14.60
C ALA A 348 -6.99 -26.36 15.20
N ILE A 349 -7.90 -26.81 14.34
CA ILE A 349 -8.98 -27.75 14.66
C ILE A 349 -8.97 -28.87 13.61
N SER A 350 -9.33 -30.08 14.03
CA SER A 350 -9.32 -31.26 13.17
C SER A 350 -10.49 -32.17 13.50
N MET A 351 -11.10 -32.75 12.45
CA MET A 351 -12.04 -33.86 12.53
C MET A 351 -11.44 -35.05 11.77
N ALA A 352 -11.80 -36.27 12.16
CA ALA A 352 -11.48 -37.48 11.42
C ALA A 352 -12.52 -38.58 11.67
N GLY A 353 -12.60 -39.55 10.77
CA GLY A 353 -13.52 -40.67 10.87
C GLY A 353 -13.13 -41.81 9.94
N LYS A 354 -13.59 -43.02 10.27
CA LYS A 354 -13.10 -44.28 9.71
C LYS A 354 -14.02 -45.42 10.12
N GLY A 355 -14.81 -45.94 9.18
CA GLY A 355 -15.86 -46.92 9.48
C GLY A 355 -16.80 -46.46 10.60
N ASP A 356 -16.93 -47.28 11.64
CA ASP A 356 -17.78 -47.07 12.82
C ASP A 356 -17.28 -46.02 13.83
N LYS A 357 -16.35 -45.14 13.42
CA LYS A 357 -15.59 -44.29 14.34
C LYS A 357 -15.43 -42.85 13.88
N ALA A 358 -15.45 -41.94 14.85
CA ALA A 358 -15.15 -40.52 14.69
C ALA A 358 -14.21 -40.02 15.79
N GLY A 359 -13.43 -39.00 15.47
CA GLY A 359 -12.55 -38.30 16.40
C GLY A 359 -12.44 -36.81 16.03
N SER A 360 -12.03 -36.01 17.00
CA SER A 360 -11.75 -34.59 16.83
C SER A 360 -10.46 -34.20 17.55
N GLY A 361 -9.95 -33.01 17.24
CA GLY A 361 -8.77 -32.43 17.86
C GLY A 361 -8.84 -30.91 17.78
N GLN A 362 -8.21 -30.25 18.74
CA GLN A 362 -8.04 -28.80 18.79
C GLN A 362 -6.66 -28.48 19.37
N ASN A 363 -6.06 -27.37 18.93
CA ASN A 363 -4.74 -26.93 19.37
C ASN A 363 -4.66 -25.40 19.28
N THR A 364 -3.97 -24.77 20.23
CA THR A 364 -3.81 -23.30 20.35
C THR A 364 -2.35 -22.87 20.14
N SER A 365 -1.56 -23.74 19.51
CA SER A 365 -0.12 -23.54 19.23
C SER A 365 0.28 -24.26 17.94
N GLN A 366 -0.69 -24.44 17.03
CA GLN A 366 -0.55 -25.00 15.69
C GLN A 366 -1.49 -24.23 14.75
N VAL A 367 -1.20 -24.22 13.45
CA VAL A 367 -2.17 -23.86 12.38
C VAL A 367 -2.63 -25.06 11.57
N ILE A 368 -1.88 -26.16 11.60
CA ILE A 368 -2.17 -27.37 10.84
C ILE A 368 -2.17 -28.56 11.79
N GLN A 369 -3.19 -29.40 11.70
CA GLN A 369 -3.28 -30.68 12.42
C GLN A 369 -4.17 -31.65 11.65
N PHE A 370 -3.65 -32.81 11.25
CA PHE A 370 -4.43 -33.87 10.60
C PHE A 370 -4.40 -35.18 11.42
N GLN A 371 -5.53 -35.90 11.46
CA GLN A 371 -5.70 -37.16 12.21
C GLN A 371 -5.87 -38.36 11.24
N THR A 372 -5.49 -39.57 11.68
CA THR A 372 -5.59 -40.81 10.85
C THR A 372 -6.46 -41.92 11.44
N ASN A 373 -6.48 -42.07 12.76
CA ASN A 373 -7.12 -43.20 13.47
C ASN A 373 -7.78 -42.70 14.76
N GLU A 374 -8.58 -41.63 14.65
CA GLU A 374 -9.19 -40.84 15.74
C GLU A 374 -8.19 -40.15 16.70
N THR A 375 -7.11 -40.83 17.09
CA THR A 375 -6.16 -40.46 18.15
C THR A 375 -4.74 -40.19 17.65
N THR A 376 -4.38 -40.72 16.47
CA THR A 376 -3.05 -40.55 15.87
C THR A 376 -3.00 -39.31 14.97
N ILE A 377 -2.11 -38.36 15.30
CA ILE A 377 -1.77 -37.22 14.43
C ILE A 377 -0.85 -37.71 13.29
N SER A 378 -1.13 -37.26 12.06
CA SER A 378 -0.34 -37.57 10.86
C SER A 378 0.30 -36.36 10.17
N ALA A 379 -0.05 -35.15 10.59
CA ALA A 379 0.64 -33.93 10.22
C ALA A 379 0.38 -32.86 11.29
N GLN A 380 1.38 -32.03 11.58
CA GLN A 380 1.28 -30.87 12.46
C GLN A 380 2.30 -29.79 12.04
N ALA A 381 1.88 -28.53 12.11
CA ALA A 381 2.78 -27.39 11.94
C ALA A 381 2.30 -26.16 12.73
N ASP A 382 3.28 -25.44 13.27
CA ASP A 382 3.13 -24.21 14.04
C ASP A 382 3.29 -23.00 13.12
N PHE A 383 2.57 -21.90 13.37
CA PHE A 383 2.83 -20.64 12.71
C PHE A 383 4.09 -19.97 13.26
N VAL A 384 4.91 -19.35 12.39
CA VAL A 384 6.15 -18.66 12.78
C VAL A 384 6.02 -17.15 12.57
N ALA A 385 5.79 -16.71 11.33
CA ALA A 385 5.76 -15.30 10.94
C ALA A 385 4.98 -15.07 9.64
N MET A 386 4.44 -13.86 9.49
CA MET A 386 4.09 -13.29 8.18
C MET A 386 5.36 -12.78 7.50
N GLU A 387 5.48 -12.95 6.19
CA GLU A 387 6.68 -12.69 5.39
C GLU A 387 6.32 -11.77 4.21
N ALA A 388 7.30 -11.08 3.62
CA ALA A 388 7.07 -10.05 2.59
C ALA A 388 6.27 -10.54 1.35
N ASP A 389 6.34 -11.84 1.03
CA ASP A 389 5.65 -12.49 -0.08
C ASP A 389 4.75 -13.66 0.39
N GLY A 390 4.37 -13.69 1.67
CA GLY A 390 3.49 -14.72 2.23
C GLY A 390 3.70 -15.02 3.70
N PHE A 391 4.01 -16.27 4.05
CA PHE A 391 4.08 -16.69 5.46
C PHE A 391 4.98 -17.90 5.70
N ARG A 392 5.41 -18.07 6.96
CA ARG A 392 6.28 -19.14 7.43
C ARG A 392 5.61 -20.01 8.49
N ILE A 393 5.72 -21.33 8.31
CA ILE A 393 5.30 -22.36 9.27
C ILE A 393 6.50 -23.21 9.72
N ASN A 394 6.43 -23.79 10.91
CA ASN A 394 7.38 -24.77 11.42
C ASN A 394 6.72 -26.15 11.39
N VAL A 395 7.17 -27.03 10.50
CA VAL A 395 6.67 -28.40 10.37
C VAL A 395 7.24 -29.24 11.52
N THR A 396 6.40 -29.53 12.51
CA THR A 396 6.76 -30.31 13.71
C THR A 396 6.46 -31.80 13.58
N ASN A 397 5.52 -32.18 12.70
CA ASN A 397 5.25 -33.56 12.30
C ASN A 397 4.88 -33.57 10.81
N PRO A 398 5.77 -34.00 9.89
CA PRO A 398 5.48 -33.98 8.47
C PRO A 398 4.55 -35.13 8.05
N PRO A 399 3.67 -34.94 7.06
CA PRO A 399 2.92 -36.03 6.48
C PRO A 399 3.82 -37.02 5.74
N ALA A 400 3.47 -38.31 5.82
CA ALA A 400 4.15 -39.41 5.11
C ALA A 400 3.95 -39.42 3.58
N LYS A 401 3.26 -38.41 3.04
CA LYS A 401 3.05 -38.10 1.61
C LYS A 401 2.85 -36.59 1.49
N ALA A 402 3.17 -35.99 0.34
CA ALA A 402 2.86 -34.58 0.14
C ALA A 402 1.35 -34.38 0.20
N THR A 403 0.94 -33.31 0.88
CA THR A 403 -0.46 -33.01 1.21
C THR A 403 -0.73 -31.56 0.87
N LYS A 404 -1.74 -31.31 0.03
CA LYS A 404 -2.16 -29.94 -0.32
C LYS A 404 -2.98 -29.32 0.80
N ILE A 405 -2.61 -28.11 1.16
CA ILE A 405 -3.26 -27.27 2.17
C ILE A 405 -3.66 -25.97 1.48
N ALA A 406 -4.96 -25.72 1.40
CA ALA A 406 -5.49 -24.45 0.90
C ALA A 406 -5.36 -23.35 1.96
N TYR A 407 -5.20 -22.11 1.53
CA TYR A 407 -5.16 -20.95 2.40
C TYR A 407 -5.99 -19.80 1.85
N LEU A 408 -6.45 -18.94 2.75
CA LEU A 408 -6.96 -17.60 2.49
C LEU A 408 -6.06 -16.61 3.24
N ALA A 409 -5.26 -15.86 2.51
CA ALA A 409 -4.42 -14.77 3.02
C ALA A 409 -5.12 -13.44 2.78
N MET A 410 -5.11 -12.54 3.78
CA MET A 410 -5.71 -11.21 3.72
C MET A 410 -4.77 -10.17 4.32
N ALA A 411 -4.71 -8.99 3.72
CA ALA A 411 -3.97 -7.83 4.22
C ALA A 411 -4.71 -6.52 3.99
N GLY A 412 -4.40 -5.50 4.80
CA GLY A 412 -4.97 -4.16 4.71
C GLY A 412 -4.08 -3.08 5.30
N THR A 413 -4.40 -1.80 5.03
CA THR A 413 -3.67 -0.68 5.65
C THR A 413 -4.01 -0.50 7.13
N ASP A 414 -5.25 -0.85 7.50
CA ASP A 414 -5.84 -0.64 8.83
C ASP A 414 -6.61 -1.90 9.30
N LEU A 415 -6.23 -3.09 8.81
CA LEU A 415 -6.93 -4.35 9.05
C LEU A 415 -6.68 -4.89 10.49
N ASN A 416 -7.49 -4.42 11.43
CA ASN A 416 -7.35 -4.71 12.87
C ASN A 416 -7.89 -6.10 13.26
N VAL A 417 -7.13 -7.16 13.00
CA VAL A 417 -7.51 -8.57 13.19
C VAL A 417 -6.92 -9.22 14.45
N ASP A 418 -7.67 -10.16 15.04
CA ASP A 418 -7.19 -11.02 16.13
C ASP A 418 -7.64 -12.48 15.93
N VAL A 419 -6.82 -13.41 16.42
CA VAL A 419 -7.04 -14.86 16.39
C VAL A 419 -6.79 -15.42 17.79
N GLY A 420 -7.70 -16.24 18.29
CA GLY A 420 -7.58 -16.80 19.64
C GLY A 420 -8.64 -17.84 19.97
N SER A 421 -8.65 -18.25 21.23
CA SER A 421 -9.54 -19.29 21.76
C SER A 421 -9.98 -18.93 23.18
N PHE A 422 -11.18 -19.36 23.57
CA PHE A 422 -11.72 -19.21 24.93
C PHE A 422 -12.44 -20.50 25.36
N ASP A 423 -12.50 -20.74 26.66
CA ASP A 423 -13.20 -21.90 27.21
C ASP A 423 -14.72 -21.75 27.09
N GLN A 424 -15.40 -22.85 26.76
CA GLN A 424 -16.86 -22.93 26.76
C GLN A 424 -17.39 -22.84 28.21
N PRO A 425 -18.43 -22.04 28.49
CA PRO A 425 -18.90 -21.82 29.86
C PRO A 425 -19.73 -23.02 30.33
N THR A 426 -19.44 -23.51 31.54
CA THR A 426 -20.14 -24.66 32.15
C THR A 426 -21.53 -24.33 32.71
N SER A 427 -21.98 -23.08 32.56
CA SER A 427 -23.26 -22.58 33.04
C SER A 427 -23.88 -21.61 32.03
N THR A 428 -25.21 -21.63 31.88
CA THR A 428 -25.96 -20.70 31.04
C THR A 428 -25.83 -19.25 31.54
N GLY A 429 -25.44 -18.33 30.68
CA GLY A 429 -25.34 -16.90 30.98
C GLY A 429 -24.74 -16.12 29.82
N ILE A 430 -24.49 -14.83 30.05
CA ILE A 430 -23.62 -14.02 29.19
C ILE A 430 -22.16 -14.37 29.54
N GLN A 431 -21.32 -14.57 28.53
CA GLN A 431 -19.88 -14.70 28.67
C GLN A 431 -19.23 -13.51 27.96
N GLU A 432 -18.60 -12.63 28.73
CA GLU A 432 -17.78 -11.55 28.18
C GLU A 432 -16.46 -12.14 27.66
N ILE A 433 -16.14 -11.88 26.39
CA ILE A 433 -14.88 -12.28 25.75
C ILE A 433 -14.09 -11.01 25.44
N THR A 434 -12.86 -10.93 25.93
CA THR A 434 -11.95 -9.81 25.63
C THR A 434 -10.94 -10.24 24.56
N THR A 435 -11.02 -9.58 23.41
CA THR A 435 -10.09 -9.67 22.28
C THR A 435 -8.93 -8.69 22.44
N GLY A 436 -7.83 -8.90 21.69
CA GLY A 436 -6.73 -7.93 21.61
C GLY A 436 -7.05 -6.68 20.78
N VAL A 437 -8.14 -6.72 20.01
CA VAL A 437 -8.58 -5.68 19.07
C VAL A 437 -10.02 -5.26 19.32
N ASN A 438 -10.40 -4.07 18.84
CA ASN A 438 -11.79 -3.60 18.84
C ASN A 438 -12.58 -4.34 17.74
N THR A 439 -13.21 -5.47 18.09
CA THR A 439 -13.98 -6.27 17.11
C THR A 439 -15.37 -5.70 16.86
N GLU A 440 -15.62 -5.23 15.63
CA GLU A 440 -16.98 -5.04 15.11
C GLU A 440 -17.58 -6.37 14.61
N TYR A 441 -16.74 -7.21 13.99
CA TYR A 441 -17.12 -8.51 13.45
C TYR A 441 -16.35 -9.65 14.12
N ALA A 442 -16.97 -10.82 14.23
CA ALA A 442 -16.36 -12.03 14.74
C ALA A 442 -16.88 -13.26 13.99
N HIS A 443 -15.96 -14.16 13.59
CA HIS A 443 -16.29 -15.50 13.11
C HIS A 443 -15.96 -16.50 14.21
N LEU A 444 -16.96 -17.28 14.66
CA LEU A 444 -16.81 -18.20 15.79
C LEU A 444 -16.98 -19.65 15.33
N MET A 445 -15.96 -20.47 15.57
CA MET A 445 -16.02 -21.92 15.46
C MET A 445 -15.97 -22.54 16.85
N SER A 446 -16.73 -23.62 17.10
CA SER A 446 -16.82 -24.23 18.43
C SER A 446 -16.84 -25.76 18.36
N PHE A 447 -16.13 -26.41 19.28
CA PHE A 447 -15.98 -27.86 19.34
C PHE A 447 -16.22 -28.35 20.77
N ASN A 448 -17.20 -29.23 20.94
CA ASN A 448 -17.52 -29.80 22.24
C ASN A 448 -16.56 -30.96 22.57
N LYS A 449 -15.54 -30.69 23.39
CA LYS A 449 -14.76 -31.76 24.03
C LYS A 449 -15.50 -32.24 25.27
N VAL A 450 -16.19 -33.37 25.17
CA VAL A 450 -16.57 -34.16 26.36
C VAL A 450 -15.30 -34.80 26.91
N ALA A 451 -15.04 -34.60 28.20
CA ALA A 451 -13.85 -35.07 28.92
C ALA A 451 -14.09 -36.39 29.66
#